data_AF-A0A7H4N800-F1
#
_entry.id   AF-A0A7H4N800-F1
#
_cell.length_a   1.000
_cell.length_b   1.000
_cell.length_c   1.000
_cell.angle_alpha   90.00
_cell.angle_beta   90.00
_cell.angle_gamma   90.00
#
_symmetry.space_group_name_H-M   'P 1'
#
loop_
_entity.id
_entity.type
_entity.pdbx_description
1 polymer ?
#
loop_
_entity_poly.entity_id
_entity_poly.type
_entity_poly.pdbx_seq_one_letter_code
_entity_poly.pdbx_strand_id
1 'polypeptide(L)'
;MSKSIGNTVSPQDVMNKLGADILRLWVASTDYTGEMAVSDEILKRAADSYRRIRNTARFLLANLNGFDPAKDMVKPEEMVVLDRWAVGCAQAAQDDIVKAYESYDFHEVVQRLMRFCSIEMGSFWLDIIKDRQYTTKADSIARRSCQTALYHIAEALVRWMAPIMSFTADEIWGYLPGDREKYVFTGEWYTGLFGLDADEAMNDGFWDRAAEGAWRSQQGYRNRLVRTSRWAALWKRR
;
A
#
# COMPACT_ATOMS: atom_id res chain seq x y z
N MET A 1 -21.83 19.35 17.19
CA MET A 1 -21.54 20.53 16.34
C MET A 1 -22.75 21.45 16.33
N SER A 2 -22.59 22.77 16.44
CA SER A 2 -23.70 23.73 16.34
C SER A 2 -23.43 24.75 15.24
N LYS A 3 -24.40 24.93 14.33
CA LYS A 3 -24.36 25.98 13.30
C LYS A 3 -24.27 27.39 13.91
N SER A 4 -24.78 27.59 15.13
CA SER A 4 -24.74 28.90 15.80
C SER A 4 -23.39 29.25 16.43
N ILE A 5 -22.51 28.26 16.67
CA ILE A 5 -21.20 28.45 17.33
C ILE A 5 -20.06 28.58 16.30
N GLY A 6 -20.33 28.33 15.00
CA GLY A 6 -19.32 28.41 13.93
C GLY A 6 -18.38 27.20 13.84
N ASN A 7 -18.45 26.25 14.78
CA ASN A 7 -17.64 25.02 14.80
C ASN A 7 -18.30 23.87 14.00
N THR A 8 -18.83 24.17 12.81
CA THR A 8 -19.44 23.14 11.95
C THR A 8 -18.56 22.97 10.72
N VAL A 9 -18.00 21.77 10.53
CA VAL A 9 -17.30 21.40 9.30
C VAL A 9 -18.33 20.79 8.35
N SER A 10 -18.61 21.47 7.24
CA SER A 10 -19.52 20.92 6.22
C SER A 10 -18.83 19.81 5.42
N PRO A 11 -19.46 18.64 5.22
CA PRO A 11 -18.93 17.61 4.33
C PRO A 11 -18.59 18.14 2.93
N GLN A 12 -19.39 19.07 2.42
CA GLN A 12 -19.14 19.69 1.11
C GLN A 12 -17.83 20.48 1.08
N ASP A 13 -17.51 21.19 2.16
CA ASP A 13 -16.27 21.97 2.23
C ASP A 13 -15.05 21.05 2.26
N VAL A 14 -15.14 19.92 2.97
CA VAL A 14 -14.08 18.92 2.99
C VAL A 14 -13.92 18.27 1.62
N MET A 15 -15.02 17.88 0.96
CA MET A 15 -14.97 17.32 -0.39
C MET A 15 -14.35 18.30 -1.40
N ASN A 16 -14.72 19.57 -1.34
CA ASN A 16 -14.18 20.60 -2.24
C ASN A 16 -12.69 20.86 -1.99
N LYS A 17 -12.22 20.77 -0.74
CA LYS A 17 -10.81 21.05 -0.38
C LYS A 17 -9.88 19.85 -0.54
N LEU A 18 -10.33 18.66 -0.17
CA LEU A 18 -9.50 17.45 -0.04
C LEU A 18 -9.91 16.34 -1.01
N GLY A 19 -11.17 16.32 -1.45
CA GLY A 19 -11.74 15.26 -2.28
C GLY A 19 -12.57 14.25 -1.49
N ALA A 20 -13.46 13.56 -2.20
CA ALA A 20 -14.42 12.63 -1.61
C ALA A 20 -13.75 11.42 -0.94
N ASP A 21 -12.72 10.84 -1.54
CA ASP A 21 -12.03 9.67 -0.97
C ASP A 21 -11.32 9.98 0.35
N ILE A 22 -10.81 11.21 0.54
CA ILE A 22 -10.19 11.61 1.81
C ILE A 22 -11.25 11.70 2.91
N LEU A 23 -12.43 12.24 2.59
CA LEU A 23 -13.55 12.28 3.52
C LEU A 23 -14.01 10.85 3.88
N ARG A 24 -14.19 9.98 2.89
CA ARG A 24 -14.57 8.56 3.10
C ARG A 24 -13.53 7.80 3.93
N LEU A 25 -12.25 8.01 3.66
CA LEU A 25 -11.16 7.40 4.42
C LEU A 25 -11.14 7.90 5.86
N TRP A 26 -11.38 9.19 6.11
CA TRP A 26 -11.50 9.71 7.48
C TRP A 26 -12.65 9.01 8.24
N VAL A 27 -13.83 8.91 7.62
CA VAL A 27 -14.99 8.23 8.22
C VAL A 27 -14.64 6.77 8.55
N ALA A 28 -14.09 6.04 7.59
CA ALA A 28 -13.68 4.65 7.77
C ALA A 28 -12.58 4.49 8.83
N SER A 29 -11.70 5.48 8.99
CA SER A 29 -10.62 5.46 9.98
C SER A 29 -11.05 5.79 11.41
N THR A 30 -12.32 6.07 11.66
CA THR A 30 -12.82 6.43 13.00
C THR A 30 -13.63 5.29 13.59
N ASP A 31 -13.47 5.05 14.89
CA ASP A 31 -14.36 4.17 15.64
C ASP A 31 -15.76 4.81 15.70
N TYR A 32 -16.70 4.23 14.96
CA TYR A 32 -18.06 4.72 14.84
C TYR A 32 -18.96 4.30 16.02
N THR A 33 -18.47 3.48 16.95
CA THR A 33 -19.23 3.10 18.14
C THR A 33 -19.31 4.24 19.17
N GLY A 34 -18.39 5.21 19.07
CA GLY A 34 -18.34 6.41 19.90
C GLY A 34 -18.73 7.69 19.16
N GLU A 35 -18.58 8.83 19.84
CA GLU A 35 -18.74 10.14 19.21
C GLU A 35 -17.59 10.46 18.25
N MET A 36 -17.92 10.76 16.99
CA MET A 36 -16.92 11.13 15.99
C MET A 36 -16.49 12.60 16.16
N ALA A 37 -15.19 12.80 16.34
CA ALA A 37 -14.57 14.12 16.33
C ALA A 37 -14.09 14.51 14.93
N VAL A 38 -14.33 15.77 14.54
CA VAL A 38 -13.82 16.35 13.29
C VAL A 38 -13.03 17.62 13.58
N SER A 39 -11.84 17.71 13.00
CA SER A 39 -11.00 18.91 13.03
C SER A 39 -10.12 18.94 11.79
N ASP A 40 -9.59 20.12 11.44
CA ASP A 40 -8.65 20.27 10.33
C ASP A 40 -7.40 19.38 10.51
N GLU A 41 -6.95 19.19 11.76
CA GLU A 41 -5.82 18.30 12.06
C GLU A 41 -6.16 16.83 11.77
N ILE A 42 -7.36 16.37 12.14
CA ILE A 42 -7.82 15.00 11.87
C ILE A 42 -7.93 14.79 10.36
N LEU A 43 -8.53 15.74 9.63
CA LEU A 43 -8.65 15.67 8.17
C LEU A 43 -7.29 15.68 7.48
N LYS A 44 -6.32 16.44 8.00
CA LYS A 44 -4.93 16.42 7.52
C LYS A 44 -4.28 15.05 7.70
N ARG A 45 -4.49 14.38 8.84
CA ARG A 45 -3.98 13.02 9.09
C ARG A 45 -4.61 11.99 8.13
N ALA A 46 -5.91 12.13 7.84
CA ALA A 46 -6.58 11.31 6.83
C ALA A 46 -5.97 11.54 5.43
N ALA A 47 -5.73 12.81 5.07
CA ALA A 47 -5.09 13.16 3.80
C ALA A 47 -3.65 12.59 3.67
N ASP A 48 -2.88 12.60 4.75
CA ASP A 48 -1.54 11.99 4.78
C ASP A 48 -1.59 10.46 4.62
N SER A 49 -2.60 9.81 5.22
CA SER A 49 -2.83 8.37 5.08
C SER A 49 -3.21 8.01 3.64
N TYR A 50 -4.17 8.74 3.07
CA TYR A 50 -4.56 8.64 1.67
C TYR A 50 -3.36 8.77 0.72
N ARG A 51 -2.55 9.84 0.91
CA ARG A 51 -1.37 10.09 0.09
C ARG A 51 -0.36 8.95 0.17
N ARG A 52 -0.23 8.29 1.33
CA ARG A 52 0.67 7.15 1.49
C ARG A 52 0.18 5.95 0.69
N ILE A 53 -1.09 5.59 0.81
CA ILE A 53 -1.68 4.48 0.06
C ILE A 53 -1.56 4.73 -1.45
N ARG A 54 -1.93 5.93 -1.91
CA ARG A 54 -1.82 6.33 -3.31
C ARG A 54 -0.38 6.28 -3.82
N ASN A 55 0.60 6.72 -3.02
CA ASN A 55 2.01 6.67 -3.40
C ASN A 55 2.52 5.23 -3.57
N THR A 56 2.08 4.31 -2.72
CA THR A 56 2.37 2.88 -2.87
C THR A 56 1.79 2.37 -4.18
N ALA A 57 0.50 2.58 -4.44
CA ALA A 57 -0.14 2.17 -5.69
C ALA A 57 0.56 2.76 -6.93
N ARG A 58 0.93 4.05 -6.89
CA ARG A 58 1.69 4.72 -7.96
C ARG A 58 3.05 4.05 -8.19
N PHE A 59 3.74 3.66 -7.13
CA PHE A 59 5.04 2.98 -7.26
C PHE A 59 4.86 1.61 -7.93
N LEU A 60 3.83 0.85 -7.54
CA LEU A 60 3.53 -0.44 -8.15
C LEU A 60 3.30 -0.27 -9.66
N LEU A 61 2.37 0.61 -10.05
CA LEU A 61 2.05 0.87 -11.45
C LEU A 61 3.24 1.36 -12.26
N ALA A 62 4.04 2.29 -11.73
CA ALA A 62 5.20 2.83 -12.44
C ALA A 62 6.23 1.75 -12.82
N ASN A 63 6.29 0.67 -12.04
CA ASN A 63 7.21 -0.44 -12.26
C ASN A 63 6.60 -1.59 -13.10
N LEU A 64 5.33 -1.49 -13.48
CA LEU A 64 4.64 -2.41 -14.39
C LEU A 64 4.66 -1.92 -15.84
N ASN A 65 5.33 -0.81 -16.14
CA ASN A 65 5.44 -0.33 -17.53
C ASN A 65 6.14 -1.39 -18.42
N GLY A 66 5.50 -1.77 -19.52
CA GLY A 66 5.98 -2.79 -20.45
C GLY A 66 5.89 -4.23 -19.92
N PHE A 67 5.16 -4.48 -18.83
CA PHE A 67 4.85 -5.83 -18.34
C PHE A 67 3.54 -6.32 -18.94
N ASP A 68 3.57 -7.45 -19.63
CA ASP A 68 2.39 -8.15 -20.14
C ASP A 68 2.10 -9.38 -19.28
N PRO A 69 1.09 -9.38 -18.40
CA PRO A 69 0.84 -10.49 -17.49
C PRO A 69 0.56 -11.82 -18.20
N ALA A 70 0.10 -11.79 -19.46
CA ALA A 70 -0.13 -13.02 -20.23
C ALA A 70 1.16 -13.69 -20.71
N LYS A 71 2.30 -12.99 -20.71
CA LYS A 71 3.58 -13.45 -21.28
C LYS A 71 4.75 -13.41 -20.30
N ASP A 72 4.74 -12.42 -19.42
CA ASP A 72 5.89 -12.04 -18.62
C ASP A 72 5.82 -12.56 -17.17
N MET A 73 4.68 -13.14 -16.76
CA MET A 73 4.55 -13.72 -15.41
C MET A 73 5.51 -14.89 -15.22
N VAL A 74 6.14 -14.91 -14.05
CA VAL A 74 7.02 -16.00 -13.60
C VAL A 74 6.26 -16.89 -12.64
N LYS A 75 6.46 -18.21 -12.73
CA LYS A 75 5.82 -19.15 -11.80
C LYS A 75 6.35 -18.96 -10.38
N PRO A 76 5.53 -19.15 -9.34
CA PRO A 76 5.94 -18.94 -7.95
C PRO A 76 7.26 -19.65 -7.60
N GLU A 77 7.47 -20.89 -8.03
CA GLU A 77 8.67 -21.69 -7.76
C GLU A 77 9.95 -21.16 -8.44
N GLU A 78 9.82 -20.34 -9.48
CA GLU A 78 10.94 -19.72 -10.21
C GLU A 78 11.20 -18.27 -9.76
N MET A 79 10.33 -17.71 -8.92
CA MET A 79 10.46 -16.36 -8.41
C MET A 79 11.58 -16.26 -7.36
N VAL A 80 12.14 -15.06 -7.26
CA VAL A 80 13.02 -14.71 -6.14
C VAL A 80 12.21 -14.80 -4.86
N VAL A 81 12.72 -15.52 -3.87
CA VAL A 81 12.03 -15.79 -2.59
C VAL A 81 11.50 -14.52 -1.91
N LEU A 82 12.27 -13.42 -1.94
CA LEU A 82 11.85 -12.14 -1.39
C LEU A 82 10.57 -11.59 -2.05
N ASP A 83 10.41 -11.81 -3.35
CA ASP A 83 9.23 -11.34 -4.10
C ASP A 83 8.02 -12.21 -3.79
N ARG A 84 8.20 -13.53 -3.60
CA ARG A 84 7.15 -14.45 -3.12
C ARG A 84 6.68 -14.07 -1.71
N TRP A 85 7.63 -13.76 -0.81
CA TRP A 85 7.29 -13.29 0.53
C TRP A 85 6.42 -12.03 0.49
N ALA A 86 6.71 -11.08 -0.41
CA ALA A 86 5.88 -9.88 -0.57
C ALA A 86 4.44 -10.19 -1.02
N VAL A 87 4.26 -11.20 -1.89
CA VAL A 87 2.92 -11.70 -2.25
C VAL A 87 2.25 -12.38 -1.05
N GLY A 88 2.99 -13.13 -0.24
CA GLY A 88 2.51 -13.72 1.01
C GLY A 88 2.01 -12.68 2.02
N CYS A 89 2.75 -11.58 2.20
CA CYS A 89 2.28 -10.44 3.01
C CYS A 89 0.96 -9.87 2.47
N ALA A 90 0.80 -9.82 1.15
CA ALA A 90 -0.44 -9.35 0.54
C ALA A 90 -1.59 -10.33 0.75
N GLN A 91 -1.33 -11.64 0.71
CA GLN A 91 -2.31 -12.68 1.03
C GLN A 91 -2.82 -12.51 2.47
N ALA A 92 -1.91 -12.44 3.44
CA ALA A 92 -2.28 -12.22 4.84
C ALA A 92 -3.04 -10.89 5.03
N ALA A 93 -2.65 -9.84 4.32
CA ALA A 93 -3.36 -8.57 4.34
C ALA A 93 -4.78 -8.66 3.81
N GLN A 94 -4.98 -9.38 2.70
CA GLN A 94 -6.32 -9.59 2.15
C GLN A 94 -7.19 -10.35 3.13
N ASP A 95 -6.69 -11.43 3.73
CA ASP A 95 -7.46 -12.26 4.66
C ASP A 95 -7.95 -11.44 5.87
N ASP A 96 -7.08 -10.59 6.42
CA ASP A 96 -7.43 -9.68 7.52
C ASP A 96 -8.46 -8.62 7.07
N ILE A 97 -8.23 -8.00 5.91
CA ILE A 97 -9.11 -6.95 5.35
C ILE A 97 -10.50 -7.50 5.03
N VAL A 98 -10.60 -8.69 4.44
CA VAL A 98 -11.87 -9.32 4.10
C VAL A 98 -12.65 -9.63 5.37
N LYS A 99 -12.02 -10.21 6.40
CA LYS A 99 -12.65 -10.44 7.71
C LYS A 99 -13.16 -9.14 8.34
N ALA A 100 -12.36 -8.06 8.27
CA ALA A 100 -12.75 -6.76 8.80
C ALA A 100 -13.92 -6.13 8.03
N TYR A 101 -13.98 -6.31 6.71
CA TYR A 101 -15.15 -5.93 5.93
C TYR A 101 -16.40 -6.73 6.30
N GLU A 102 -16.27 -8.05 6.49
CA GLU A 102 -17.38 -8.93 6.89
C GLU A 102 -17.92 -8.60 8.29
N SER A 103 -17.07 -8.12 9.20
CA SER A 103 -17.47 -7.65 10.53
C SER A 103 -17.90 -6.19 10.58
N TYR A 104 -17.93 -5.49 9.43
CA TYR A 104 -18.15 -4.03 9.35
C TYR A 104 -17.16 -3.20 10.16
N ASP A 105 -15.96 -3.71 10.42
CA ASP A 105 -14.87 -3.00 11.08
C ASP A 105 -13.99 -2.26 10.05
N PHE A 106 -14.51 -1.13 9.55
CA PHE A 106 -13.78 -0.30 8.59
C PHE A 106 -12.52 0.34 9.19
N HIS A 107 -12.49 0.52 10.51
CA HIS A 107 -11.34 1.07 11.20
C HIS A 107 -10.15 0.12 11.05
N GLU A 108 -10.37 -1.17 11.31
CA GLU A 108 -9.35 -2.21 11.12
C GLU A 108 -8.93 -2.33 9.66
N VAL A 109 -9.85 -2.23 8.70
CA VAL A 109 -9.49 -2.20 7.26
C VAL A 109 -8.47 -1.11 6.97
N VAL A 110 -8.72 0.12 7.44
CA VAL A 110 -7.80 1.25 7.21
C VAL A 110 -6.47 1.04 7.92
N GLN A 111 -6.48 0.51 9.15
CA GLN A 111 -5.24 0.18 9.87
C GLN A 111 -4.40 -0.86 9.13
N ARG A 112 -5.01 -1.95 8.68
CA ARG A 112 -4.32 -3.03 7.96
C ARG A 112 -3.77 -2.56 6.62
N LEU A 113 -4.54 -1.77 5.86
CA LEU A 113 -4.07 -1.11 4.62
C LEU A 113 -2.85 -0.22 4.87
N MET A 114 -2.90 0.60 5.92
CA MET A 114 -1.81 1.50 6.27
C MET A 114 -0.56 0.76 6.74
N ARG A 115 -0.72 -0.32 7.50
CA ARG A 115 0.37 -1.23 7.90
C ARG A 115 1.03 -1.83 6.67
N PHE A 116 0.24 -2.37 5.73
CA PHE A 116 0.73 -2.95 4.48
C PHE A 116 1.54 -1.94 3.65
N CYS A 117 0.96 -0.77 3.40
CA CYS A 117 1.61 0.25 2.58
C CYS A 117 2.86 0.85 3.24
N SER A 118 2.86 1.02 4.56
CA SER A 118 3.94 1.73 5.28
C SER A 118 5.09 0.82 5.67
N ILE A 119 4.78 -0.38 6.18
CA ILE A 119 5.75 -1.25 6.85
C ILE A 119 6.20 -2.33 5.87
N GLU A 120 5.28 -3.21 5.47
CA GLU A 120 5.58 -4.39 4.65
C GLU A 120 6.13 -3.99 3.27
N MET A 121 5.41 -3.10 2.57
CA MET A 121 5.84 -2.60 1.26
C MET A 121 6.86 -1.47 1.38
N GLY A 122 6.49 -0.36 2.03
CA GLY A 122 7.23 0.90 1.95
C GLY A 122 8.61 0.87 2.62
N SER A 123 8.72 0.28 3.81
CA SER A 123 9.97 0.34 4.59
C SER A 123 10.95 -0.80 4.30
N PHE A 124 10.47 -1.87 3.67
CA PHE A 124 11.26 -3.07 3.45
C PHE A 124 11.32 -3.44 1.96
N TRP A 125 10.25 -4.03 1.41
CA TRP A 125 10.33 -4.63 0.08
C TRP A 125 10.60 -3.62 -1.03
N LEU A 126 9.81 -2.54 -1.10
CA LEU A 126 9.94 -1.51 -2.13
C LEU A 126 11.28 -0.78 -2.09
N ASP A 127 11.95 -0.73 -0.93
CA ASP A 127 13.28 -0.14 -0.83
C ASP A 127 14.36 -1.06 -1.39
N ILE A 128 14.25 -2.37 -1.12
CA ILE A 128 15.18 -3.39 -1.59
C ILE A 128 15.08 -3.57 -3.11
N ILE A 129 13.88 -3.59 -3.69
CA ILE A 129 13.71 -3.89 -5.12
C ILE A 129 14.09 -2.73 -6.05
N LYS A 130 14.25 -1.49 -5.55
CA LYS A 130 14.62 -0.33 -6.38
C LYS A 130 15.88 -0.60 -7.18
N ASP A 131 16.94 -1.04 -6.51
CA ASP A 131 18.22 -1.29 -7.16
C ASP A 131 18.12 -2.40 -8.22
N ARG A 132 17.35 -3.46 -7.90
CA ARG A 132 17.09 -4.56 -8.84
C ARG A 132 16.36 -4.07 -10.10
N GLN A 133 15.36 -3.21 -9.93
CA GLN A 133 14.58 -2.69 -11.06
C GLN A 133 15.41 -1.77 -11.98
N TYR A 134 16.38 -1.03 -11.44
CA TYR A 134 17.22 -0.11 -12.24
C TYR A 134 18.43 -0.78 -12.90
N THR A 135 18.96 -1.86 -12.32
CA THR A 135 20.25 -2.44 -12.74
C THR A 135 20.12 -3.73 -13.55
N THR A 136 19.01 -4.46 -13.41
CA THR A 136 18.83 -5.75 -14.10
C THR A 136 18.32 -5.59 -15.52
N LYS A 137 18.68 -6.54 -16.39
CA LYS A 137 18.17 -6.61 -17.76
C LYS A 137 16.63 -6.70 -17.77
N ALA A 138 16.01 -6.08 -18.76
CA ALA A 138 14.56 -5.97 -18.89
C ALA A 138 13.83 -7.32 -18.87
N ASP A 139 14.45 -8.35 -19.44
CA ASP A 139 13.94 -9.72 -19.61
C ASP A 139 14.49 -10.71 -18.57
N SER A 140 15.25 -10.25 -17.57
CA SER A 140 15.81 -11.15 -16.56
C SER A 140 14.75 -11.70 -15.61
N ILE A 141 14.93 -12.96 -15.16
CA ILE A 141 14.06 -13.59 -14.16
C ILE A 141 13.93 -12.73 -12.91
N ALA A 142 15.02 -12.12 -12.45
CA ALA A 142 15.00 -11.26 -11.25
C ALA A 142 14.06 -10.05 -11.40
N ARG A 143 14.00 -9.46 -12.61
CA ARG A 143 13.07 -8.36 -12.91
C ARG A 143 11.64 -8.85 -13.12
N ARG A 144 11.45 -9.95 -13.87
CA ARG A 144 10.13 -10.52 -14.13
C ARG A 144 9.46 -11.08 -12.87
N SER A 145 10.24 -11.67 -11.96
CA SER A 145 9.82 -12.05 -10.62
C SER A 145 9.28 -10.84 -9.84
N CYS A 146 10.05 -9.75 -9.80
CA CYS A 146 9.63 -8.51 -9.14
C CYS A 146 8.34 -7.95 -9.75
N GLN A 147 8.26 -7.87 -11.08
CA GLN A 147 7.06 -7.40 -11.77
C GLN A 147 5.83 -8.31 -11.56
N THR A 148 6.04 -9.63 -11.47
CA THR A 148 4.98 -10.58 -11.14
C THR A 148 4.43 -10.32 -9.74
N ALA A 149 5.29 -10.13 -8.74
CA ALA A 149 4.86 -9.76 -7.40
C ALA A 149 4.16 -8.39 -7.36
N LEU A 150 4.71 -7.37 -8.03
CA LEU A 150 4.10 -6.05 -8.16
C LEU A 150 2.68 -6.13 -8.74
N TYR A 151 2.49 -6.97 -9.76
CA TYR A 151 1.21 -7.17 -10.42
C TYR A 151 0.18 -7.78 -9.47
N HIS A 152 0.51 -8.90 -8.81
CA HIS A 152 -0.39 -9.54 -7.84
C HIS A 152 -0.78 -8.59 -6.69
N ILE A 153 0.20 -7.86 -6.15
CA ILE A 153 -0.02 -6.90 -5.06
C ILE A 153 -0.90 -5.74 -5.53
N ALA A 154 -0.70 -5.24 -6.75
CA ALA A 154 -1.48 -4.12 -7.27
C ALA A 154 -2.94 -4.53 -7.57
N GLU A 155 -3.15 -5.73 -8.12
CA GLU A 155 -4.49 -6.29 -8.33
C GLU A 155 -5.27 -6.41 -7.01
N ALA A 156 -4.61 -6.91 -5.95
CA ALA A 156 -5.23 -7.03 -4.64
C ALA A 156 -5.48 -5.67 -3.97
N LEU A 157 -4.46 -4.80 -3.93
CA LEU A 157 -4.53 -3.49 -3.30
C LEU A 157 -5.70 -2.65 -3.84
N VAL A 158 -5.87 -2.59 -5.17
CA VAL A 158 -6.93 -1.78 -5.78
C VAL A 158 -8.33 -2.27 -5.38
N ARG A 159 -8.51 -3.58 -5.23
CA ARG A 159 -9.78 -4.15 -4.75
C ARG A 159 -10.02 -3.83 -3.30
N TRP A 160 -9.02 -3.97 -2.42
CA TRP A 160 -9.14 -3.60 -1.01
C TRP A 160 -9.51 -2.11 -0.83
N MET A 161 -9.00 -1.26 -1.72
CA MET A 161 -9.29 0.17 -1.71
C MET A 161 -10.72 0.50 -2.17
N ALA A 162 -11.30 -0.29 -3.07
CA ALA A 162 -12.53 0.07 -3.79
C ALA A 162 -13.75 0.41 -2.91
N PRO A 163 -14.03 -0.28 -1.79
CA PRO A 163 -15.18 0.06 -0.95
C PRO A 163 -15.03 1.40 -0.22
N ILE A 164 -13.82 1.84 0.11
CA ILE A 164 -13.58 3.08 0.88
C ILE A 164 -13.15 4.23 -0.03
N MET A 165 -12.22 4.00 -0.96
CA MET A 165 -11.62 5.00 -1.86
C MET A 165 -11.98 4.72 -3.31
N SER A 166 -13.29 4.72 -3.60
CA SER A 166 -13.85 4.23 -4.86
C SER A 166 -13.32 4.98 -6.09
N PHE A 167 -13.17 6.30 -6.02
CA PHE A 167 -12.72 7.08 -7.18
C PHE A 167 -11.25 6.77 -7.53
N THR A 168 -10.41 6.68 -6.50
CA THR A 168 -9.00 6.37 -6.67
C THR A 168 -8.80 4.92 -7.13
N ALA A 169 -9.58 3.98 -6.60
CA ALA A 169 -9.51 2.59 -7.03
C ALA A 169 -9.88 2.45 -8.52
N ASP A 170 -10.96 3.10 -8.97
CA ASP A 170 -11.39 3.08 -10.37
C ASP A 170 -10.36 3.76 -11.30
N GLU A 171 -9.74 4.86 -10.85
CA GLU A 171 -8.63 5.49 -11.58
C GLU A 171 -7.46 4.50 -11.75
N ILE A 172 -6.99 3.87 -10.67
CA ILE A 172 -5.86 2.94 -10.71
C ILE A 172 -6.19 1.70 -11.56
N TRP A 173 -7.44 1.22 -11.50
CA TRP A 173 -7.93 0.06 -12.25
C TRP A 173 -7.64 0.17 -13.75
N GLY A 174 -7.85 1.36 -14.33
CA GLY A 174 -7.61 1.62 -15.75
C GLY A 174 -6.14 1.61 -16.18
N TYR A 175 -5.20 1.67 -15.23
CA TYR A 175 -3.76 1.65 -15.51
C TYR A 175 -3.09 0.30 -15.25
N LEU A 176 -3.80 -0.67 -14.67
CA LEU A 176 -3.26 -2.01 -14.45
C LEU A 176 -3.16 -2.79 -15.78
N PRO A 177 -2.05 -3.50 -16.05
CA PRO A 177 -1.85 -4.22 -17.31
C PRO A 177 -2.72 -5.48 -17.39
N GLY A 178 -3.03 -5.93 -18.60
CA GLY A 178 -3.82 -7.15 -18.84
C GLY A 178 -5.31 -6.89 -19.07
N ASP A 179 -6.01 -7.95 -19.50
CA ASP A 179 -7.44 -7.92 -19.77
C ASP A 179 -8.24 -7.94 -18.47
N ARG A 180 -9.28 -7.10 -18.40
CA ARG A 180 -10.06 -6.88 -17.17
C ARG A 180 -11.43 -6.32 -17.48
N GLU A 181 -12.33 -6.49 -16.52
CA GLU A 181 -13.64 -5.83 -16.55
C GLU A 181 -13.51 -4.31 -16.58
N LYS A 182 -14.55 -3.63 -17.07
CA LYS A 182 -14.52 -2.18 -17.26
C LYS A 182 -14.36 -1.41 -15.94
N TYR A 183 -14.93 -1.90 -14.85
CA TYR A 183 -14.96 -1.23 -13.56
C TYR A 183 -14.46 -2.14 -12.46
N VAL A 184 -13.72 -1.60 -11.50
CA VAL A 184 -13.28 -2.37 -10.32
C VAL A 184 -14.47 -2.84 -9.47
N PHE A 185 -15.60 -2.12 -9.52
CA PHE A 185 -16.77 -2.37 -8.68
C PHE A 185 -17.55 -3.65 -8.99
N THR A 186 -17.26 -4.28 -10.13
CA THR A 186 -17.86 -5.57 -10.51
C THR A 186 -16.92 -6.75 -10.24
N GLY A 187 -15.66 -6.47 -9.86
CA GLY A 187 -14.67 -7.49 -9.55
C GLY A 187 -14.85 -8.10 -8.16
N GLU A 188 -14.37 -9.33 -8.03
CA GLU A 188 -14.26 -10.05 -6.75
C GLU A 188 -12.88 -9.85 -6.11
N TRP A 189 -12.71 -10.27 -4.85
CA TRP A 189 -11.41 -10.29 -4.17
C TRP A 189 -10.37 -11.09 -4.98
N TYR A 190 -9.11 -10.64 -4.94
CA TYR A 190 -8.09 -11.19 -5.83
C TYR A 190 -7.65 -12.59 -5.38
N THR A 191 -7.80 -13.58 -6.26
CA THR A 191 -7.51 -14.99 -5.93
C THR A 191 -6.10 -15.44 -6.34
N GLY A 192 -5.32 -14.58 -7.01
CA GLY A 192 -3.97 -14.90 -7.47
C GLY A 192 -2.87 -14.71 -6.43
N LEU A 193 -3.21 -14.47 -5.16
CA LEU A 193 -2.24 -14.35 -4.07
C LEU A 193 -1.78 -15.73 -3.59
N PHE A 194 -0.52 -15.83 -3.19
CA PHE A 194 0.10 -17.03 -2.66
C PHE A 194 1.18 -16.68 -1.63
N GLY A 195 1.44 -17.61 -0.72
CA GLY A 195 2.46 -17.49 0.32
C GLY A 195 3.68 -18.37 0.07
N LEU A 196 4.58 -18.39 1.06
CA LEU A 196 5.67 -19.35 1.15
C LEU A 196 5.19 -20.59 1.92
N ASP A 197 5.71 -21.76 1.59
CA ASP A 197 5.41 -22.95 2.39
C ASP A 197 6.12 -22.85 3.75
N ALA A 198 5.46 -23.32 4.81
CA ALA A 198 5.98 -23.25 6.18
C ALA A 198 7.33 -23.96 6.34
N ASP A 199 7.57 -24.99 5.52
CA ASP A 199 8.77 -25.82 5.53
C ASP A 199 9.96 -25.22 4.75
N GLU A 200 9.77 -24.06 4.10
CA GLU A 200 10.87 -23.39 3.39
C GLU A 200 11.88 -22.75 4.34
N ALA A 201 13.18 -22.84 4.00
CA ALA A 201 14.26 -22.30 4.83
C ALA A 201 14.18 -20.78 5.05
N MET A 202 13.54 -20.06 4.12
CA MET A 202 13.28 -18.62 4.19
C MET A 202 11.77 -18.35 4.25
N ASN A 203 11.04 -19.07 5.11
CA ASN A 203 9.61 -18.88 5.34
C ASN A 203 9.26 -17.49 5.93
N ASP A 204 7.97 -17.24 6.13
CA ASP A 204 7.46 -15.95 6.65
C ASP A 204 8.14 -15.54 7.96
N GLY A 205 8.37 -16.48 8.88
CA GLY A 205 9.04 -16.21 10.15
C GLY A 205 10.49 -15.75 9.99
N PHE A 206 11.21 -16.22 8.97
CA PHE A 206 12.55 -15.70 8.65
C PHE A 206 12.49 -14.25 8.17
N TRP A 207 11.60 -13.94 7.25
CA TRP A 207 11.48 -12.62 6.66
C TRP A 207 10.89 -11.58 7.60
N ASP A 208 9.97 -11.95 8.49
CA ASP A 208 9.46 -11.06 9.53
C ASP A 208 10.59 -10.56 10.43
N ARG A 209 11.49 -11.47 10.85
CA ARG A 209 12.69 -11.09 11.63
C ARG A 209 13.63 -10.19 10.82
N ALA A 210 13.79 -10.47 9.52
CA ALA A 210 14.63 -9.65 8.64
C ALA A 210 14.04 -8.25 8.44
N ALA A 211 12.73 -8.14 8.26
CA ALA A 211 12.00 -6.88 8.12
C ALA A 211 12.05 -6.05 9.40
N GLU A 212 11.84 -6.67 10.57
CA GLU A 212 12.02 -6.00 11.86
C GLU A 212 13.46 -5.50 12.07
N GLY A 213 14.45 -6.32 11.72
CA GLY A 213 15.86 -5.94 11.79
C GLY A 213 16.19 -4.75 10.88
N ALA A 214 15.72 -4.79 9.63
CA ALA A 214 15.88 -3.70 8.67
C ALA A 214 15.21 -2.41 9.18
N TRP A 215 13.99 -2.51 9.70
CA TRP A 215 13.25 -1.38 10.24
C TRP A 215 13.96 -0.73 11.45
N ARG A 216 14.42 -1.54 12.42
CA ARG A 216 15.20 -1.06 13.57
C ARG A 216 16.49 -0.37 13.13
N SER A 217 17.17 -0.90 12.12
CA SER A 217 18.40 -0.29 11.60
C SER A 217 18.13 1.06 10.94
N GLN A 218 17.11 1.16 10.07
CA GLN A 218 16.72 2.43 9.43
C GLN A 218 16.31 3.49 10.46
N GLN A 219 15.57 3.11 11.50
CA GLN A 219 15.19 4.05 12.56
C GLN A 219 16.40 4.53 13.37
N GLY A 220 17.34 3.62 13.65
CA GLY A 220 18.62 3.96 14.27
C GLY A 220 19.50 4.88 13.41
N TYR A 221 19.46 4.74 12.08
CA TYR A 221 20.14 5.65 11.14
C TYR A 221 19.46 7.02 11.06
N ARG A 222 18.13 7.07 10.95
CA ARG A 222 17.36 8.34 10.93
C ARG A 222 17.55 9.14 12.22
N ASN A 223 17.54 8.47 13.37
CA ASN A 223 17.81 9.12 14.65
C ASN A 223 19.26 9.63 14.78
N ARG A 224 20.22 8.97 14.13
CA ARG A 224 21.61 9.45 14.04
C ARG A 224 21.76 10.66 13.11
N LEU A 225 21.10 10.66 11.95
CA LEU A 225 21.12 11.77 10.99
C LEU A 225 20.47 13.05 11.54
N VAL A 226 19.41 12.91 12.35
CA VAL A 226 18.80 14.05 13.07
C VAL A 226 19.75 14.61 14.15
N ARG A 227 20.62 13.78 14.74
CA ARG A 227 21.64 14.21 15.71
C ARG A 227 22.91 14.81 15.09
N THR A 228 23.19 14.55 13.81
CA THR A 228 24.44 15.00 13.13
C THR A 228 24.21 16.05 12.05
N SER A 229 23.18 16.88 12.18
CA SER A 229 22.79 17.94 11.22
C SER A 229 23.79 19.10 11.12
N ARG A 230 25.01 18.81 10.65
CA ARG A 230 25.94 19.72 9.97
C ARG A 230 26.06 19.40 8.48
N TRP A 231 25.70 18.19 8.04
CA TRP A 231 25.84 17.75 6.64
C TRP A 231 24.62 18.02 5.74
N ALA A 232 23.41 18.16 6.31
CA ALA A 232 22.19 18.43 5.55
C ALA A 232 22.17 19.81 4.84
N ALA A 233 23.06 20.74 5.22
CA ALA A 233 23.18 22.05 4.60
C ALA A 233 23.94 22.04 3.26
N LEU A 234 24.76 21.02 2.99
CA LEU A 234 25.59 20.96 1.78
C LEU A 234 24.86 20.41 0.55
N TRP A 235 23.76 19.68 0.72
CA TRP A 235 23.02 19.05 -0.39
C TRP A 235 21.94 19.94 -1.03
N LYS A 236 21.66 21.13 -0.47
CA LYS A 236 20.69 22.12 -1.03
C LYS A 236 21.33 23.17 -1.96
N ARG A 237 22.60 23.02 -2.34
CA ARG A 237 23.34 24.00 -3.16
C ARG A 237 23.95 23.43 -4.45
N ARG A 238 23.37 22.39 -5.03
CA ARG A 238 23.62 22.01 -6.42
C ARG A 238 22.30 21.77 -7.14
#